data_AF-A0A6P1GEK0-F1
#
_entry.id   AF-A0A6P1GEK0-F1
#
_cell.length_a   1.000
_cell.length_b   1.000
_cell.length_c   1.000
_cell.angle_alpha   90.00
_cell.angle_beta   90.00
_cell.angle_gamma   90.00
#
_symmetry.space_group_name_H-M   'P 1'
#
loop_
_entity.id
_entity.type
_entity.pdbx_description
1 polymer ?
#
loop_
_entity_poly.entity_id
_entity_poly.type
_entity_poly.pdbx_seq_one_letter_code
_entity_poly.pdbx_strand_id
1 'polypeptide(L)'
;MAISTAAAKAKGRALQQKVRDAILAKYPDLTPDDVRSTPMGCNGEDIQLSTAAKRAFPFSVECKARKAIALIYDALTQAKGQNDLTPIAIVKADRKEPLVVLSLDDFMRLIK
;
A
#
# COMPACT_ATOMS: atom_id res chain seq x y z
N MET A 1 12.09 22.17 -4.93
CA MET A 1 13.24 21.77 -4.07
C MET A 1 13.12 20.31 -3.70
N ALA A 2 14.25 19.60 -3.63
CA ALA A 2 14.29 18.24 -3.09
C ALA A 2 14.02 18.29 -1.57
N ILE A 3 13.26 17.33 -1.05
CA ILE A 3 13.02 17.20 0.39
C ILE A 3 14.27 16.65 1.09
N SER A 4 14.44 16.92 2.38
CA SER A 4 15.52 16.34 3.17
C SER A 4 15.38 14.81 3.26
N THR A 5 16.49 14.11 3.49
CA THR A 5 16.50 12.65 3.70
C THR A 5 15.61 12.25 4.87
N ALA A 6 15.60 13.03 5.95
CA ALA A 6 14.73 12.85 7.10
C ALA A 6 13.24 12.96 6.71
N ALA A 7 12.87 13.97 5.93
CA ALA A 7 11.50 14.14 5.45
C ALA A 7 11.07 13.00 4.52
N ALA A 8 11.96 12.53 3.64
CA ALA A 8 11.70 11.38 2.78
C ALA A 8 11.44 10.10 3.59
N LYS A 9 12.26 9.83 4.61
CA LYS A 9 12.09 8.70 5.54
C LYS A 9 10.79 8.82 6.33
N ALA A 10 10.43 10.02 6.80
CA ALA A 10 9.18 10.27 7.50
C ALA A 10 7.96 9.99 6.61
N LYS A 11 8.01 10.41 5.33
CA LYS A 11 6.94 10.10 4.36
C LYS A 11 6.76 8.60 4.14
N GLY A 12 7.87 7.86 4.02
CA GLY A 12 7.84 6.39 3.90
C GLY A 12 7.21 5.74 5.13
N ARG A 13 7.67 6.13 6.33
CA ARG A 13 7.14 5.64 7.61
C ARG A 13 5.64 5.90 7.75
N ALA A 14 5.18 7.09 7.39
CA ALA A 14 3.75 7.44 7.47
C ALA A 14 2.89 6.52 6.58
N LEU A 15 3.38 6.16 5.38
CA LEU A 15 2.68 5.21 4.52
C LEU A 15 2.65 3.80 5.12
N GLN A 16 3.77 3.31 5.65
CA GLN A 16 3.80 2.00 6.32
C GLN A 16 2.83 1.94 7.50
N GLN A 17 2.80 2.98 8.34
CA GLN A 17 1.85 3.10 9.45
C GLN A 17 0.41 3.10 8.97
N LYS A 18 0.10 3.85 7.90
CA LYS A 18 -1.25 3.86 7.30
C LYS A 18 -1.67 2.46 6.83
N VAL A 19 -0.78 1.70 6.20
CA VAL A 19 -1.10 0.33 5.76
C VAL A 19 -1.29 -0.60 6.96
N ARG A 20 -0.41 -0.54 7.98
CA ARG A 20 -0.58 -1.27 9.23
C ARG A 20 -1.96 -1.00 9.86
N ASP A 21 -2.31 0.27 9.98
CA ASP A 21 -3.57 0.68 10.62
C ASP A 21 -4.79 0.21 9.82
N ALA A 22 -4.70 0.22 8.48
CA ALA A 22 -5.75 -0.31 7.62
C ALA A 22 -5.92 -1.84 7.78
N ILE A 23 -4.83 -2.60 7.95
CA ILE A 23 -4.91 -4.04 8.23
C ILE A 23 -5.55 -4.27 9.61
N LEU A 24 -5.11 -3.58 10.66
CA LEU A 24 -5.68 -3.71 12.00
C LEU A 24 -7.16 -3.32 12.04
N ALA A 25 -7.57 -2.29 11.29
CA ALA A 25 -8.97 -1.90 11.17
C ALA A 25 -9.82 -2.95 10.43
N LYS A 26 -9.24 -3.65 9.45
CA LYS A 26 -9.91 -4.70 8.69
C LYS A 26 -10.09 -5.99 9.52
N TYR A 27 -9.12 -6.32 10.37
CA TYR A 27 -9.10 -7.56 11.14
C TYR A 27 -9.08 -7.25 12.64
N PRO A 28 -10.25 -7.04 13.28
CA PRO A 28 -10.33 -6.62 14.69
C PRO A 28 -9.80 -7.68 15.68
N ASP A 29 -9.66 -8.93 15.25
CA ASP A 29 -9.05 -10.01 16.03
C ASP A 29 -7.52 -9.93 16.08
N LEU A 30 -6.89 -9.11 15.23
CA LEU A 30 -5.45 -8.91 15.23
C LEU A 30 -5.06 -7.77 16.18
N THR A 31 -3.93 -7.93 16.85
CA THR A 31 -3.39 -6.94 17.79
C THR A 31 -2.24 -6.14 17.18
N PRO A 32 -1.81 -5.03 17.80
CA PRO A 32 -0.62 -4.30 17.35
C PRO A 32 0.67 -5.13 17.33
N ASP A 33 0.74 -6.26 18.04
CA ASP A 33 1.88 -7.18 17.97
C ASP A 33 1.82 -8.09 16.73
N ASP A 34 0.63 -8.29 16.17
CA ASP A 34 0.42 -9.09 14.97
C ASP A 34 0.78 -8.36 13.68
N VAL A 35 0.65 -7.03 13.67
CA VAL A 35 0.88 -6.19 12.48
C VAL A 35 1.72 -4.97 12.86
N ARG A 36 2.96 -4.91 12.38
CA ARG A 36 3.90 -3.82 12.72
C ARG A 36 4.54 -3.21 11.49
N SER A 37 4.72 -1.89 11.47
CA SER A 37 5.53 -1.21 10.45
C SER A 37 7.02 -1.36 10.76
N THR A 38 7.83 -1.72 9.77
CA THR A 38 9.28 -1.88 9.94
C THR A 38 9.99 -0.52 10.04
N PRO A 39 10.92 -0.33 11.01
CA PRO A 39 11.72 0.88 11.06
C PRO A 39 12.52 1.10 9.77
N MET A 40 12.53 2.35 9.28
CA MET A 40 13.27 2.73 8.08
C MET A 40 14.76 2.36 8.20
N GLY A 41 15.28 1.61 7.22
CA GLY A 41 16.69 1.19 7.17
C GLY A 41 16.94 -0.23 7.69
N CYS A 42 15.92 -0.92 8.19
CA CYS A 42 15.99 -2.35 8.45
C CYS A 42 15.76 -3.15 7.15
N ASN A 43 16.37 -4.33 7.07
CA ASN A 43 16.10 -5.30 6.01
C ASN A 43 14.82 -6.07 6.30
N GLY A 44 14.05 -6.42 5.26
CA GLY A 44 12.82 -7.20 5.36
C GLY A 44 11.61 -6.47 4.77
N GLU A 45 10.42 -7.04 5.01
CA GLU A 45 9.14 -6.49 4.54
C GLU A 45 8.81 -5.18 5.27
N ASP A 46 8.12 -4.27 4.59
CA ASP A 46 7.73 -2.98 5.19
C ASP A 46 6.68 -3.14 6.30
N ILE A 47 5.87 -4.21 6.22
CA ILE A 47 4.90 -4.61 7.24
C ILE A 47 5.26 -6.00 7.74
N GLN A 48 5.56 -6.12 9.03
CA GLN A 48 5.80 -7.38 9.71
C GLN A 48 4.49 -7.97 10.17
N LEU A 49 4.25 -9.23 9.79
CA LEU A 49 3.03 -9.97 10.12
C LEU A 49 3.35 -11.20 10.96
N SER A 50 2.61 -11.41 12.05
CA SER A 50 2.62 -12.67 12.80
C SER A 50 2.06 -13.82 11.96
N THR A 51 2.18 -15.05 12.45
CA THR A 51 1.56 -16.22 11.80
C THR A 51 0.04 -16.08 11.69
N ALA A 52 -0.63 -15.50 12.69
CA ALA A 52 -2.07 -15.24 12.66
C ALA A 52 -2.40 -14.18 11.60
N ALA A 53 -1.66 -13.07 11.58
CA ALA A 53 -1.85 -12.02 10.59
C ALA A 53 -1.61 -12.50 9.15
N LYS A 54 -0.61 -13.36 8.90
CA LYS A 54 -0.36 -13.93 7.56
C LYS A 54 -1.50 -14.83 7.07
N ARG A 55 -2.24 -15.47 7.98
CA ARG A 55 -3.41 -16.28 7.61
C ARG A 55 -4.60 -15.41 7.20
N ALA A 56 -4.78 -14.27 7.89
CA ALA A 56 -5.85 -13.32 7.58
C ALA A 56 -5.52 -12.45 6.36
N PHE A 57 -4.30 -11.92 6.31
CA PHE A 57 -3.77 -11.02 5.27
C PHE A 57 -2.53 -11.66 4.62
N PRO A 58 -2.71 -12.56 3.62
CA PRO A 58 -1.63 -13.34 3.03
C PRO A 58 -0.86 -12.56 1.95
N PHE A 59 -0.46 -11.32 2.24
CA PHE A 59 0.27 -10.46 1.30
C PHE A 59 1.59 -9.96 1.90
N SER A 60 2.62 -9.91 1.06
CA SER A 60 3.86 -9.19 1.37
C SER A 60 3.74 -7.75 0.89
N VAL A 61 4.06 -6.80 1.76
CA VAL A 61 3.81 -5.36 1.52
C VAL A 61 5.10 -4.61 1.36
N GLU A 62 5.18 -3.82 0.28
CA GLU A 62 6.20 -2.81 0.03
C GLU A 62 5.52 -1.44 -0.15
N CYS A 63 5.95 -0.46 0.63
CA CYS A 63 5.43 0.91 0.68
C CYS A 63 6.37 1.87 -0.06
N LYS A 64 5.88 2.48 -1.15
CA LYS A 64 6.61 3.52 -1.89
C LYS A 64 5.86 4.84 -1.90
N ALA A 65 6.37 5.81 -1.15
CA ALA A 65 5.84 7.17 -1.12
C ALA A 65 6.79 8.16 -1.82
N ARG A 66 6.57 8.45 -3.11
CA ARG A 66 7.41 9.35 -3.91
C ARG A 66 6.62 10.53 -4.48
N LYS A 67 7.30 11.53 -5.03
CA LYS A 67 6.66 12.67 -5.72
C LYS A 67 6.21 12.29 -7.13
N ALA A 68 7.02 11.49 -7.83
CA ALA A 68 6.76 11.09 -9.20
C ALA A 68 6.25 9.65 -9.25
N ILE A 69 4.92 9.50 -9.28
CA ILE A 69 4.19 8.27 -9.64
C ILE A 69 3.00 8.67 -10.55
N ALA A 70 3.18 9.73 -11.35
CA ALA A 70 2.09 10.47 -12.01
C ALA A 70 1.21 9.59 -12.91
N LEU A 71 1.82 8.82 -13.81
CA LEU A 71 1.09 7.98 -14.78
C LEU A 71 0.02 7.08 -14.13
N ILE A 72 0.32 6.50 -12.98
CA ILE A 72 -0.60 5.59 -12.28
C ILE A 72 -1.76 6.38 -11.67
N TYR A 73 -1.49 7.55 -11.08
CA TYR A 73 -2.52 8.42 -10.53
C TYR A 73 -3.39 9.05 -11.62
N ASP A 74 -2.81 9.41 -12.76
CA ASP A 74 -3.53 9.98 -13.90
C ASP A 74 -4.49 8.94 -14.49
N ALA A 75 -4.03 7.70 -14.71
CA ALA A 75 -4.87 6.60 -15.17
C ALA A 75 -6.03 6.29 -14.21
N LEU A 76 -5.77 6.24 -12.90
CA LEU A 76 -6.82 6.06 -11.89
C LEU A 76 -7.82 7.22 -11.86
N THR A 77 -7.35 8.46 -12.02
CA THR A 77 -8.20 9.66 -12.05
C THR A 77 -9.10 9.65 -13.28
N GLN A 78 -8.55 9.27 -14.45
CA GLN A 78 -9.32 9.10 -15.66
C GLN A 78 -10.40 8.02 -15.49
N ALA A 79 -10.06 6.87 -14.91
CA ALA A 79 -11.01 5.78 -14.65
C ALA A 79 -12.14 6.22 -13.71
N LYS A 80 -11.79 6.91 -12.62
CA LYS A 80 -12.75 7.45 -11.64
C LYS A 80 -13.73 8.46 -12.25
N GLY A 81 -13.34 9.18 -13.31
CA GLY A 81 -14.19 10.16 -13.97
C GLY A 81 -15.19 9.58 -14.98
N GLN A 82 -15.15 8.28 -15.30
CA GLN A 82 -16.01 7.70 -16.34
C GLN A 82 -17.37 7.24 -15.84
N ASN A 83 -17.47 6.76 -14.61
CA ASN A 83 -18.67 6.18 -14.02
C ASN A 83 -18.52 5.98 -12.51
N ASP A 84 -19.59 5.51 -11.86
CA ASP A 84 -19.66 5.29 -10.40
C ASP A 84 -19.15 3.90 -9.95
N LEU A 85 -18.35 3.21 -10.77
CA LEU A 85 -17.74 1.93 -10.39
C LEU A 85 -16.41 2.15 -9.66
N THR A 86 -15.94 1.12 -8.95
CA THR A 86 -14.62 1.14 -8.30
C THR A 86 -13.51 1.34 -9.33
N PRO A 87 -12.73 2.42 -9.27
CA PRO A 87 -11.73 2.72 -10.28
C PRO A 87 -10.51 1.83 -10.12
N ILE A 88 -10.07 1.24 -11.23
CA ILE A 88 -8.82 0.49 -11.34
C ILE A 88 -8.00 1.03 -12.51
N ALA A 89 -6.68 0.97 -12.39
CA ALA A 89 -5.76 1.19 -13.49
C ALA A 89 -5.02 -0.11 -13.81
N ILE A 90 -5.01 -0.49 -15.09
CA ILE A 90 -4.22 -1.62 -15.59
C ILE A 90 -2.97 -1.05 -16.23
N VAL A 91 -1.79 -1.38 -15.68
CA VAL A 91 -0.51 -0.85 -16.15
C VAL A 91 0.45 -1.97 -16.49
N LYS A 92 1.28 -1.79 -17.52
CA LYS A 92 2.25 -2.80 -17.96
C LYS A 92 3.48 -2.12 -18.54
N ALA A 93 4.66 -2.58 -18.14
CA ALA A 93 5.91 -2.23 -18.80
C ALA A 93 6.25 -3.25 -19.89
N ASP A 94 7.20 -2.90 -20.76
CA ASP A 94 7.66 -3.81 -21.82
C ASP A 94 8.19 -5.12 -21.24
N ARG A 95 7.71 -6.23 -21.80
CA ARG A 95 8.07 -7.60 -21.40
C ARG A 95 7.84 -7.91 -19.91
N LYS A 96 6.91 -7.19 -19.27
CA LYS A 96 6.41 -7.47 -17.91
C LYS A 96 4.96 -7.91 -17.94
N GLU A 97 4.52 -8.59 -16.90
CA GLU A 97 3.11 -8.88 -16.68
C GLU A 97 2.31 -7.59 -16.40
N PRO A 98 1.02 -7.53 -16.78
CA PRO A 98 0.16 -6.41 -16.41
C PRO A 98 -0.12 -6.43 -14.90
N LEU A 99 -0.15 -5.25 -14.29
CA LEU A 99 -0.44 -5.03 -12.89
C LEU A 99 -1.78 -4.29 -12.74
N VAL A 100 -2.53 -4.66 -11.72
CA VAL A 100 -3.74 -3.93 -11.30
C VAL A 100 -3.36 -2.95 -10.21
N VAL A 101 -3.75 -1.69 -10.37
CA VAL A 101 -3.65 -0.67 -9.33
C VAL A 101 -5.04 -0.21 -8.96
N LEU A 102 -5.30 -0.14 -7.65
CA LEU A 102 -6.51 0.39 -7.04
C LEU A 102 -6.13 1.12 -5.74
N SER A 103 -7.08 1.88 -5.17
CA SER A 103 -6.82 2.55 -3.90
C SER A 103 -6.67 1.55 -2.75
N LEU A 104 -5.93 1.93 -1.70
CA LEU A 104 -5.79 1.10 -0.48
C LEU A 104 -7.17 0.80 0.12
N ASP A 105 -8.06 1.79 0.14
CA ASP A 105 -9.39 1.65 0.75
C ASP A 105 -10.25 0.67 -0.05
N ASP A 106 -10.21 0.73 -1.39
CA ASP A 106 -10.93 -0.22 -2.24
C ASP A 106 -10.36 -1.64 -2.10
N PHE A 107 -9.03 -1.78 -2.03
CA PHE A 107 -8.40 -3.06 -1.76
C PHE A 107 -8.87 -3.67 -0.45
N MET A 108 -8.93 -2.88 0.64
CA MET A 108 -9.39 -3.35 1.95
C MET A 108 -10.87 -3.76 1.96
N ARG A 109 -11.71 -3.19 1.09
CA ARG A 109 -13.11 -3.62 0.89
C ARG A 109 -13.21 -4.97 0.18
N LEU A 110 -12.26 -5.30 -0.69
CA LEU A 110 -12.29 -6.51 -1.53
C LEU A 110 -11.74 -7.75 -0.84
N ILE A 111 -10.74 -7.60 0.02
CA ILE A 111 -10.17 -8.72 0.76
C ILE A 111 -11.15 -9.20 1.85
N LYS A 112 -11.13 -10.51 2.15
CA LYS A 112 -12.02 -11.11 3.15
C LYS A 112 -11.60 -10.73 4.55
#